data_AF-Q6EB89-F1
#
_entry.id   AF-Q6EB89-F1
#
_cell.length_a   1.000
_cell.length_b   1.000
_cell.length_c   1.000
_cell.angle_alpha   90.00
_cell.angle_beta   90.00
_cell.angle_gamma   90.00
#
_symmetry.space_group_name_H-M   'P 1'
#
loop_
_entity.id
_entity.type
_entity.pdbx_description
1 polymer ?
#
loop_
_entity_poly.entity_id
_entity_poly.type
_entity_poly.pdbx_seq_one_letter_code
_entity_poly.pdbx_strand_id
1 'polypeptide(L)'
;ILKLPNDLERYYSQLSNYSWNFIENHGISLFNTAWINEVYNPFVNDIAPYYPFNDESVADLSMDSFKTFFGRNGTLNSFYKKYLNNVLVKRKNNYSINSQFASKLNFSKEFLDFITNAGNLSSLILNGNDNIKVNFTIQSLDLSADFSFIKLGYDNKNIQYDHTLNQTLQIVAEKFNNGTSLNFTAYNYSNPNLNYTKSYKGEWAWYKFIKDNKSNSIYSIIFNNNKNLYFDFEIINGASELNNIV
;
A
#
# COMPACT_ATOMS: atom_id res chain seq x y z
N ILE A 1 39.47 37.38 -30.23
CA ILE A 1 38.53 36.22 -30.22
C ILE A 1 38.38 35.78 -31.67
N LEU A 2 39.07 34.72 -32.09
CA LEU A 2 38.97 34.19 -33.47
C LEU A 2 37.58 33.58 -33.65
N LYS A 3 36.77 34.16 -34.55
CA LYS A 3 35.52 33.55 -35.01
C LYS A 3 35.86 32.42 -35.97
N LEU A 4 35.36 31.23 -35.69
CA LEU A 4 35.44 30.13 -36.65
C LEU A 4 34.66 30.51 -37.92
N PRO A 5 35.13 30.11 -39.11
CA PRO A 5 34.35 30.19 -40.34
C PRO A 5 32.95 29.55 -40.16
N ASN A 6 31.91 30.16 -40.72
CA ASN A 6 30.51 29.75 -40.53
C ASN A 6 30.24 28.26 -40.82
N ASP A 7 30.95 27.69 -41.80
CA ASP A 7 30.82 26.27 -42.16
C ASP A 7 31.35 25.33 -41.09
N LEU A 8 32.41 25.74 -40.38
CA LEU A 8 32.96 24.99 -39.26
C LEU A 8 32.05 25.08 -38.04
N GLU A 9 31.48 26.25 -37.75
CA GLU A 9 30.50 26.43 -36.67
C GLU A 9 29.23 25.58 -36.89
N ARG A 10 28.77 25.49 -38.15
CA ARG A 10 27.66 24.61 -38.54
C ARG A 10 28.00 23.13 -38.41
N TYR A 11 29.20 22.72 -38.79
CA TYR A 11 29.66 21.33 -38.64
C TYR A 11 29.80 20.93 -37.16
N TYR A 12 30.37 21.80 -36.33
CA TYR A 12 30.51 21.57 -34.89
C TYR A 12 29.17 21.50 -34.17
N SER A 13 28.21 22.37 -34.53
CA SER A 13 26.86 22.32 -33.95
C SER A 13 26.11 21.05 -34.37
N GLN A 14 26.23 20.60 -35.62
CA GLN A 14 25.64 19.35 -36.09
C GLN A 14 26.26 18.13 -35.38
N LEU A 15 27.59 18.04 -35.32
CA LEU A 15 28.30 16.94 -34.64
C LEU A 15 27.99 16.89 -33.13
N SER A 16 27.91 18.07 -32.49
CA SER A 16 27.48 18.21 -31.11
C SER A 16 26.06 17.69 -30.93
N ASN A 17 25.12 18.12 -31.78
CA ASN A 17 23.72 17.65 -31.71
C ASN A 17 23.59 16.14 -31.95
N TYR A 18 24.34 15.55 -32.88
CA TYR A 18 24.34 14.09 -33.08
C TYR A 18 24.96 13.35 -31.90
N SER A 19 26.06 13.85 -31.34
CA SER A 19 26.67 13.31 -30.12
C SER A 19 25.72 13.39 -28.94
N TRP A 20 25.02 14.52 -28.78
CA TRP A 20 24.01 14.73 -27.75
C TRP A 20 22.82 13.80 -27.93
N ASN A 21 22.25 13.71 -29.13
CA ASN A 21 21.14 12.78 -29.42
C ASN A 21 21.55 11.32 -29.19
N PHE A 22 22.78 10.94 -29.52
CA PHE A 22 23.30 9.59 -29.27
C PHE A 22 23.51 9.33 -27.78
N ILE A 23 24.12 10.26 -27.05
CA ILE A 23 24.29 10.18 -25.58
C ILE A 23 22.93 10.17 -24.88
N GLU A 24 21.97 10.93 -25.38
CA GLU A 24 20.60 11.00 -24.86
C GLU A 24 19.86 9.69 -25.11
N ASN A 25 19.89 9.15 -26.33
CA ASN A 25 19.28 7.86 -26.64
C ASN A 25 19.94 6.71 -25.88
N HIS A 26 21.28 6.72 -25.75
CA HIS A 26 22.01 5.73 -24.97
C HIS A 26 21.71 5.89 -23.47
N GLY A 27 21.62 7.12 -22.97
CA GLY A 27 21.23 7.44 -21.60
C GLY A 27 19.81 6.98 -21.27
N ILE A 28 18.85 7.17 -22.18
CA ILE A 28 17.48 6.66 -22.06
C ILE A 28 17.47 5.13 -22.05
N SER A 29 18.23 4.49 -22.95
CA SER A 29 18.33 3.02 -22.98
C SER A 29 18.94 2.46 -21.70
N LEU A 30 20.00 3.08 -21.18
CA LEU A 30 20.63 2.70 -19.91
C LEU A 30 19.66 2.92 -18.74
N PHE A 31 18.93 4.04 -18.72
CA PHE A 31 17.91 4.30 -17.71
C PHE A 31 16.78 3.26 -17.74
N ASN A 32 16.25 2.94 -18.92
CA ASN A 32 15.22 1.91 -19.07
C ASN A 32 15.72 0.53 -18.63
N THR A 33 16.98 0.21 -18.95
CA THR A 33 17.63 -1.04 -18.51
C THR A 33 17.78 -1.07 -16.99
N ALA A 34 18.23 0.03 -16.38
CA ALA A 34 18.33 0.16 -14.93
C ALA A 34 16.95 0.08 -14.26
N TRP A 35 15.92 0.73 -14.82
CA TRP A 35 14.55 0.63 -14.33
C TRP A 35 14.03 -0.81 -14.33
N ILE A 36 14.21 -1.51 -15.46
CA ILE A 36 13.77 -2.89 -15.61
C ILE A 36 14.46 -3.78 -14.58
N ASN A 37 15.78 -3.68 -14.47
CA ASN A 37 16.58 -4.56 -13.63
C ASN A 37 16.50 -4.23 -12.14
N GLU A 38 16.54 -2.95 -11.77
CA GLU A 38 16.63 -2.51 -10.37
C GLU A 38 15.26 -2.37 -9.71
N VAL A 39 14.17 -2.12 -10.45
CA VAL A 39 12.84 -1.87 -9.85
C VAL A 39 11.75 -2.77 -10.39
N TYR A 40 11.56 -2.81 -11.72
CA TYR A 40 10.43 -3.54 -12.31
C TYR A 40 10.51 -5.04 -12.07
N ASN A 41 11.65 -5.67 -12.35
CA ASN A 41 11.83 -7.11 -12.15
C ASN A 41 11.68 -7.51 -10.67
N PRO A 42 12.34 -6.84 -9.69
CA PRO A 42 12.08 -7.09 -8.27
C PRO A 42 10.61 -6.91 -7.88
N PHE A 43 9.92 -5.90 -8.42
CA PHE A 43 8.50 -5.72 -8.14
C PHE A 43 7.65 -6.88 -8.65
N VAL A 44 7.80 -7.24 -9.94
CA VAL A 44 6.99 -8.29 -10.58
C VAL A 44 7.26 -9.67 -9.99
N ASN A 45 8.48 -9.93 -9.52
CA ASN A 45 8.86 -11.23 -8.97
C ASN A 45 8.59 -11.36 -7.47
N ASP A 46 8.88 -10.31 -6.70
CA ASP A 46 8.94 -10.40 -5.23
C ASP A 46 7.78 -9.70 -4.53
N ILE A 47 7.03 -8.83 -5.23
CA ILE A 47 5.94 -8.01 -4.65
C ILE A 47 4.59 -8.36 -5.28
N ALA A 48 4.47 -8.18 -6.59
CA ALA A 48 3.23 -8.30 -7.34
C ALA A 48 2.51 -9.66 -7.21
N PRO A 49 3.20 -10.82 -7.10
CA PRO A 49 2.52 -12.12 -7.01
C PRO A 49 1.76 -12.35 -5.70
N TYR A 50 2.02 -11.54 -4.67
CA TYR A 50 1.57 -11.77 -3.30
C TYR A 50 0.43 -10.82 -2.90
N TYR A 51 -0.42 -11.26 -1.98
CA TYR A 51 -1.40 -10.37 -1.35
C TYR A 51 -0.67 -9.27 -0.55
N PRO A 52 -1.06 -7.98 -0.61
CA PRO A 52 -2.30 -7.43 -1.16
C PRO A 52 -2.20 -6.94 -2.62
N PHE A 53 -1.09 -7.17 -3.32
CA PHE A 53 -0.92 -6.72 -4.70
C PHE A 53 -1.59 -7.66 -5.70
N ASN A 54 -1.71 -8.94 -5.35
CA ASN A 54 -2.54 -9.92 -6.03
C ASN A 54 -3.62 -10.42 -5.06
N ASP A 55 -4.87 -10.02 -5.32
CA ASP A 55 -6.03 -10.37 -4.51
C ASP A 55 -6.37 -11.87 -4.55
N GLU A 56 -5.95 -12.58 -5.59
CA GLU A 56 -6.15 -14.01 -5.75
C GLU A 56 -5.02 -14.83 -5.11
N SER A 57 -3.99 -14.16 -4.57
CA SER A 57 -2.85 -14.85 -3.97
C SER A 57 -3.22 -15.49 -2.64
N VAL A 58 -2.86 -16.76 -2.50
CA VAL A 58 -2.98 -17.50 -1.23
C VAL A 58 -1.87 -17.14 -0.25
N ALA A 59 -0.80 -16.49 -0.71
CA ALA A 59 0.35 -16.12 0.08
C ALA A 59 0.40 -14.60 0.29
N ASP A 60 0.67 -14.22 1.53
CA ASP A 60 0.84 -12.84 1.93
C ASP A 60 2.26 -12.37 1.61
N LEU A 61 2.38 -11.14 1.12
CA LEU A 61 3.66 -10.45 1.02
C LEU A 61 4.17 -10.23 2.43
N SER A 62 5.38 -10.68 2.75
CA SER A 62 5.95 -10.37 4.06
C SER A 62 6.13 -8.86 4.23
N MET A 63 5.90 -8.35 5.42
CA MET A 63 6.07 -6.96 5.76
C MET A 63 7.54 -6.54 5.62
N ASP A 64 8.48 -7.46 5.83
CA ASP A 64 9.90 -7.22 5.59
C ASP A 64 10.20 -7.06 4.09
N SER A 65 9.59 -7.86 3.21
CA SER A 65 9.66 -7.69 1.75
C SER A 65 9.03 -6.36 1.33
N PHE A 66 7.88 -5.99 1.91
CA PHE A 66 7.24 -4.69 1.67
C PHE A 66 8.18 -3.54 2.06
N LYS A 67 8.78 -3.57 3.25
CA LYS A 67 9.74 -2.55 3.72
C LYS A 67 11.00 -2.52 2.85
N THR A 68 11.51 -3.66 2.43
CA THR A 68 12.70 -3.76 1.56
C THR A 68 12.46 -3.09 0.21
N PHE A 69 11.24 -3.13 -0.32
CA PHE A 69 10.92 -2.47 -1.58
C PHE A 69 10.50 -1.00 -1.41
N PHE A 70 9.56 -0.73 -0.51
CA PHE A 70 8.87 0.57 -0.36
C PHE A 70 9.45 1.47 0.72
N GLY A 71 10.27 0.94 1.63
CA GLY A 71 10.86 1.69 2.74
C GLY A 71 11.81 2.80 2.27
N ARG A 72 12.19 3.69 3.18
CA ARG A 72 13.01 4.89 2.92
C ARG A 72 14.35 4.59 2.24
N ASN A 73 14.93 3.45 2.56
CA ASN A 73 16.17 2.93 1.95
C ASN A 73 15.92 1.70 1.07
N GLY A 74 14.65 1.39 0.79
CA GLY A 74 14.28 0.28 -0.07
C GLY A 74 14.59 0.51 -1.54
N THR A 75 14.32 -0.52 -2.34
CA THR A 75 14.59 -0.58 -3.77
C THR A 75 14.10 0.66 -4.51
N LEU A 76 12.83 1.04 -4.34
CA LEU A 76 12.22 2.15 -5.06
C LEU A 76 12.86 3.50 -4.70
N ASN A 77 13.04 3.76 -3.40
CA ASN A 77 13.60 5.03 -2.94
C ASN A 77 15.08 5.16 -3.28
N SER A 78 15.83 4.05 -3.30
CA SER A 78 17.22 4.02 -3.74
C SER A 78 17.33 4.35 -5.24
N PHE A 79 16.48 3.75 -6.08
CA PHE A 79 16.40 4.09 -7.50
C PHE A 79 16.03 5.56 -7.71
N TYR A 80 15.02 6.06 -6.99
CA TYR A 80 14.60 7.46 -7.08
C TYR A 80 15.74 8.42 -6.74
N LYS A 81 16.45 8.20 -5.62
CA LYS A 81 17.59 9.04 -5.21
C LYS A 81 18.70 9.03 -6.25
N LYS A 82 18.99 7.87 -6.83
CA LYS A 82 20.07 7.66 -7.79
C LYS A 82 19.80 8.29 -9.16
N TYR A 83 18.58 8.14 -9.69
CA TYR A 83 18.28 8.49 -11.08
C TYR A 83 17.28 9.64 -11.26
N LEU A 84 16.36 9.83 -10.31
CA LEU A 84 15.18 10.67 -10.52
C LEU A 84 15.18 11.96 -9.70
N ASN A 85 15.96 12.06 -8.63
CA ASN A 85 15.87 13.15 -7.65
C ASN A 85 16.02 14.57 -8.26
N ASN A 86 16.80 14.70 -9.33
CA ASN A 86 17.01 16.00 -10.01
C ASN A 86 15.99 16.23 -11.14
N VAL A 87 15.40 15.15 -11.66
CA VAL A 87 14.58 15.15 -12.88
C VAL A 87 13.09 15.18 -12.55
N LEU A 88 12.68 14.55 -11.46
CA LEU A 88 11.31 14.57 -10.96
C LEU A 88 11.21 15.45 -9.73
N VAL A 89 10.11 16.18 -9.63
CA VAL A 89 9.72 16.94 -8.44
C VAL A 89 8.42 16.37 -7.89
N LYS A 90 8.38 16.15 -6.58
CA LYS A 90 7.15 15.80 -5.87
C LYS A 90 6.39 17.07 -5.54
N ARG A 91 5.16 17.21 -6.06
CA ARG A 91 4.24 18.30 -5.74
C ARG A 91 3.00 17.70 -5.07
N LYS A 92 2.82 17.96 -3.78
CA LYS A 92 1.82 17.27 -2.93
C LYS A 92 2.04 15.74 -3.01
N ASN A 93 1.10 15.02 -3.60
CA ASN A 93 1.12 13.56 -3.73
C ASN A 93 1.42 13.08 -5.16
N ASN A 94 1.85 13.98 -6.07
CA ASN A 94 2.13 13.62 -7.46
C ASN A 94 3.58 13.90 -7.82
N TYR A 95 4.20 12.99 -8.56
CA TYR A 95 5.51 13.23 -9.17
C TYR A 95 5.31 13.75 -10.59
N SER A 96 6.03 14.82 -10.91
CA SER A 96 6.02 15.43 -12.24
C SER A 96 7.44 15.78 -12.65
N ILE A 97 7.68 15.88 -13.95
CA ILE A 97 8.98 16.29 -14.49
C ILE A 97 9.30 17.71 -14.01
N ASN A 98 10.54 17.92 -13.59
CA ASN A 98 11.08 19.23 -13.27
C ASN A 98 11.06 20.10 -14.54
N SER A 99 10.52 21.31 -14.45
CA SER A 99 10.38 22.23 -15.58
C SER A 99 11.70 22.55 -16.30
N GLN A 100 12.83 22.43 -15.61
CA GLN A 100 14.16 22.59 -16.22
C GLN A 100 14.49 21.50 -17.26
N PHE A 101 13.90 20.30 -17.11
CA PHE A 101 14.16 19.14 -17.96
C PHE A 101 12.98 18.75 -18.86
N ALA A 102 11.82 19.40 -18.70
CA ALA A 102 10.59 19.08 -19.41
C ALA A 102 10.66 19.25 -20.94
N SER A 103 11.64 19.99 -21.46
CA SER A 103 11.87 20.15 -22.91
C SER A 103 12.80 19.09 -23.51
N LYS A 104 13.43 18.26 -22.66
CA LYS A 104 14.47 17.30 -23.06
C LYS A 104 14.08 15.86 -22.74
N LEU A 105 13.39 15.64 -21.61
CA LEU A 105 13.03 14.32 -21.14
C LEU A 105 11.52 14.14 -21.12
N ASN A 106 11.07 13.02 -21.67
CA ASN A 106 9.68 12.57 -21.59
C ASN A 106 9.62 11.24 -20.85
N PHE A 107 8.75 11.15 -19.85
CA PHE A 107 8.42 9.90 -19.16
C PHE A 107 7.03 9.45 -19.59
N SER A 108 6.81 8.14 -19.64
CA SER A 108 5.47 7.62 -19.86
C SER A 108 4.57 7.97 -18.68
N LYS A 109 3.27 8.11 -18.94
CA LYS A 109 2.28 8.39 -17.91
C LYS A 109 2.26 7.25 -16.88
N GLU A 110 2.34 6.02 -17.35
CA GLU A 110 2.32 4.80 -16.53
C GLU A 110 3.50 4.76 -15.54
N PHE A 111 4.68 5.20 -15.98
CA PHE A 111 5.84 5.30 -15.11
C PHE A 111 5.64 6.35 -14.01
N LEU A 112 5.15 7.54 -14.36
CA LEU A 112 4.88 8.60 -13.39
C LEU A 112 3.77 8.22 -12.41
N ASP A 113 2.73 7.55 -12.90
CA ASP A 113 1.64 7.00 -12.09
C ASP A 113 2.18 5.94 -11.12
N PHE A 114 3.05 5.03 -11.58
CA PHE A 114 3.68 4.03 -10.72
C PHE A 114 4.50 4.69 -9.61
N ILE A 115 5.42 5.60 -9.94
CA ILE A 115 6.27 6.29 -8.94
C ILE A 115 5.39 7.04 -7.92
N THR A 116 4.33 7.68 -8.41
CA THR A 116 3.36 8.39 -7.59
C THR A 116 2.61 7.47 -6.64
N ASN A 117 1.98 6.43 -7.17
CA ASN A 117 1.17 5.50 -6.38
C ASN A 117 2.02 4.74 -5.38
N ALA A 118 3.20 4.26 -5.78
CA ALA A 118 4.11 3.54 -4.91
C ALA A 118 4.67 4.42 -3.78
N GLY A 119 5.02 5.68 -4.08
CA GLY A 119 5.44 6.65 -3.07
C GLY A 119 4.32 7.01 -2.10
N ASN A 120 3.08 7.13 -2.57
CA ASN A 120 1.91 7.39 -1.73
C ASN A 120 1.60 6.19 -0.83
N LEU A 121 1.58 4.98 -1.39
CA LEU A 121 1.36 3.72 -0.65
C LEU A 121 2.36 3.56 0.48
N SER A 122 3.66 3.77 0.20
CA SER A 122 4.71 3.76 1.22
C SER A 122 4.41 4.75 2.34
N SER A 123 4.05 5.99 1.99
CA SER A 123 3.74 7.03 2.98
C SER A 123 2.45 6.82 3.77
N LEU A 124 1.51 6.01 3.27
CA LEU A 124 0.28 5.66 3.97
C LEU A 124 0.51 4.55 5.00
N ILE A 125 1.32 3.55 4.65
CA ILE A 125 1.54 2.35 5.48
C ILE A 125 2.71 2.55 6.45
N LEU A 126 3.78 3.21 6.05
CA LEU A 126 5.02 3.34 6.83
C LEU A 126 5.16 4.72 7.48
N ASN A 127 5.79 4.75 8.66
CA ASN A 127 6.30 5.98 9.27
C ASN A 127 7.76 6.28 8.86
N GLY A 128 8.34 7.34 9.40
CA GLY A 128 9.72 7.76 9.07
C GLY A 128 10.82 6.77 9.44
N ASN A 129 10.52 5.76 10.26
CA ASN A 129 11.44 4.68 10.66
C ASN A 129 11.16 3.37 9.91
N ASP A 130 10.36 3.40 8.82
CA ASP A 130 9.94 2.23 8.05
C ASP A 130 9.13 1.20 8.87
N ASN A 131 8.52 1.63 9.98
CA ASN A 131 7.57 0.83 10.75
C ASN A 131 6.15 1.05 10.24
N ILE A 132 5.29 0.02 10.32
CA ILE A 132 3.87 0.16 9.98
C ILE A 132 3.24 1.14 10.95
N LYS A 133 2.51 2.14 10.45
CA LYS A 133 1.80 3.13 11.28
C LYS A 133 0.29 2.99 11.28
N VAL A 134 -0.23 2.00 10.56
CA VAL A 134 -1.68 1.77 10.43
C VAL A 134 -2.24 1.32 11.78
N ASN A 135 -3.03 2.18 12.38
CA ASN A 135 -3.68 1.95 13.66
C ASN A 135 -5.12 2.45 13.57
N PHE A 136 -6.06 1.66 14.08
CA PHE A 136 -7.47 2.05 14.11
C PHE A 136 -8.19 1.37 15.28
N THR A 137 -9.34 1.91 15.65
CA THR A 137 -10.15 1.36 16.74
C THR A 137 -11.53 0.96 16.22
N ILE A 138 -11.85 -0.32 16.38
CA ILE A 138 -13.17 -0.88 16.16
C ILE A 138 -14.03 -0.56 17.38
N GLN A 139 -15.24 -0.06 17.19
CA GLN A 139 -16.26 0.05 18.24
C GLN A 139 -17.48 -0.79 17.86
N SER A 140 -17.91 -1.70 18.74
CA SER A 140 -19.14 -2.47 18.54
C SER A 140 -20.35 -1.54 18.50
N LEU A 141 -21.29 -1.81 17.59
CA LEU A 141 -22.53 -1.06 17.45
C LEU A 141 -23.76 -1.91 17.70
N ASP A 142 -23.87 -3.04 16.98
CA ASP A 142 -25.03 -3.91 17.06
C ASP A 142 -24.62 -5.36 16.81
N LEU A 143 -25.41 -6.29 17.32
CA LEU A 143 -25.21 -7.72 17.16
C LEU A 143 -26.58 -8.33 16.91
N SER A 144 -26.67 -9.32 16.01
CA SER A 144 -27.93 -10.01 15.79
C SER A 144 -28.44 -10.66 17.09
N ALA A 145 -29.75 -10.57 17.33
CA ALA A 145 -30.43 -11.18 18.48
C ALA A 145 -30.31 -12.72 18.52
N ASP A 146 -29.88 -13.35 17.41
CA ASP A 146 -29.52 -14.77 17.37
C ASP A 146 -28.29 -15.11 18.24
N PHE A 147 -27.52 -14.10 18.63
CA PHE A 147 -26.28 -14.25 19.41
C PHE A 147 -26.42 -13.70 20.82
N SER A 148 -25.92 -14.43 21.82
CA SER A 148 -25.79 -13.92 23.19
C SER A 148 -24.69 -12.86 23.29
N PHE A 149 -23.55 -13.13 22.67
CA PHE A 149 -22.40 -12.24 22.65
C PHE A 149 -21.45 -12.61 21.51
N ILE A 150 -20.56 -11.69 21.18
CA ILE A 150 -19.44 -11.89 20.27
C ILE A 150 -18.13 -11.60 20.98
N LYS A 151 -17.14 -12.48 20.78
CA LYS A 151 -15.75 -12.23 21.15
C LYS A 151 -14.98 -11.82 19.91
N LEU A 152 -14.20 -10.75 20.01
CA LEU A 152 -13.32 -10.30 18.95
C LEU A 152 -11.95 -9.90 19.50
N GLY A 153 -10.90 -10.21 18.76
CA GLY A 153 -9.54 -10.02 19.26
C GLY A 153 -8.44 -10.58 18.37
N TYR A 154 -7.21 -10.22 18.70
CA TYR A 154 -5.98 -10.77 18.13
C TYR A 154 -4.91 -10.87 19.24
N ASP A 155 -4.08 -11.90 19.17
CA ASP A 155 -3.10 -12.24 20.22
C ASP A 155 -3.76 -12.27 21.62
N ASN A 156 -3.22 -11.49 22.56
CA ASN A 156 -3.75 -11.37 23.93
C ASN A 156 -4.78 -10.24 24.08
N LYS A 157 -5.11 -9.51 23.02
CA LYS A 157 -6.10 -8.43 23.04
C LYS A 157 -7.45 -8.97 22.60
N ASN A 158 -8.39 -9.09 23.53
CA ASN A 158 -9.74 -9.54 23.23
C ASN A 158 -10.77 -8.69 23.99
N ILE A 159 -11.93 -8.52 23.37
CA ILE A 159 -13.11 -7.90 23.96
C ILE A 159 -14.32 -8.81 23.74
N GLN A 160 -15.34 -8.64 24.57
CA GLN A 160 -16.61 -9.33 24.43
C GLN A 160 -17.74 -8.30 24.43
N TYR A 161 -18.56 -8.29 23.38
CA TYR A 161 -19.75 -7.46 23.27
C TYR A 161 -21.01 -8.33 23.36
N ASP A 162 -21.94 -7.96 24.22
CA ASP A 162 -23.13 -8.72 24.61
C ASP A 162 -24.41 -7.87 24.56
N HIS A 163 -24.49 -6.94 23.59
CA HIS A 163 -25.59 -5.98 23.41
C HIS A 163 -25.71 -4.88 24.46
N THR A 164 -24.80 -4.82 25.43
CA THR A 164 -24.87 -3.83 26.52
C THR A 164 -24.14 -2.53 26.18
N LEU A 165 -22.92 -2.36 26.67
CA LEU A 165 -22.08 -1.20 26.44
C LEU A 165 -21.19 -1.42 25.23
N ASN A 166 -21.05 -0.38 24.40
CA ASN A 166 -20.13 -0.40 23.27
C ASN A 166 -18.71 -0.73 23.75
N GLN A 167 -18.13 -1.77 23.16
CA GLN A 167 -16.77 -2.22 23.40
C GLN A 167 -15.86 -1.73 22.30
N THR A 168 -14.60 -1.46 22.65
CA THR A 168 -13.61 -0.97 21.69
C THR A 168 -12.39 -1.88 21.62
N LEU A 169 -11.92 -2.19 20.42
CA LEU A 169 -10.69 -2.94 20.19
C LEU A 169 -9.74 -2.12 19.31
N GLN A 170 -8.58 -1.77 19.85
CA GLN A 170 -7.52 -1.10 19.08
C GLN A 170 -6.72 -2.12 18.28
N ILE A 171 -6.77 -1.99 16.95
CA ILE A 171 -5.93 -2.70 16.00
C ILE A 171 -4.65 -1.91 15.77
N VAL A 172 -3.52 -2.57 16.02
CA VAL A 172 -2.17 -2.05 15.78
C VAL A 172 -1.53 -2.94 14.75
N ALA A 173 -1.55 -2.54 13.47
CA ALA A 173 -1.13 -3.39 12.36
C ALA A 173 0.34 -3.82 12.48
N GLU A 174 1.20 -2.99 13.08
CA GLU A 174 2.60 -3.32 13.34
C GLU A 174 2.80 -4.58 14.20
N LYS A 175 1.80 -4.99 14.98
CA LYS A 175 1.88 -6.21 15.81
C LYS A 175 1.53 -7.49 15.05
N PHE A 176 1.01 -7.38 13.84
CA PHE A 176 0.58 -8.53 13.05
C PHE A 176 1.80 -9.22 12.44
N ASN A 177 1.93 -10.52 12.67
CA ASN A 177 2.94 -11.40 12.08
C ASN A 177 2.25 -12.58 11.37
N ASN A 178 3.01 -13.46 10.74
CA ASN A 178 2.49 -14.66 10.07
C ASN A 178 1.60 -15.56 10.94
N GLY A 179 1.80 -15.58 12.26
CA GLY A 179 0.99 -16.33 13.22
C GLY A 179 -0.23 -15.57 13.77
N THR A 180 -0.34 -14.27 13.50
CA THR A 180 -1.44 -13.45 14.02
C THR A 180 -2.74 -13.77 13.30
N SER A 181 -3.82 -13.81 14.07
CA SER A 181 -5.17 -14.03 13.59
C SER A 181 -6.13 -13.06 14.27
N LEU A 182 -6.82 -12.25 13.48
CA LEU A 182 -7.92 -11.41 13.95
C LEU A 182 -9.20 -12.23 13.88
N ASN A 183 -9.74 -12.58 15.03
CA ASN A 183 -10.85 -13.52 15.17
C ASN A 183 -12.11 -12.83 15.67
N PHE A 184 -13.25 -13.29 15.17
CA PHE A 184 -14.60 -12.90 15.57
C PHE A 184 -15.40 -14.18 15.78
N THR A 185 -15.85 -14.43 17.00
CA THR A 185 -16.63 -15.62 17.36
C THR A 185 -17.92 -15.21 18.05
N ALA A 186 -19.05 -15.34 17.34
CA ALA A 186 -20.39 -15.07 17.84
C ALA A 186 -21.00 -16.35 18.40
N TYR A 187 -21.53 -16.28 19.63
CA TYR A 187 -22.10 -17.42 20.35
C TYR A 187 -23.62 -17.37 20.29
N ASN A 188 -24.25 -18.45 19.85
CA ASN A 188 -25.69 -18.50 19.67
C ASN A 188 -26.43 -18.41 21.01
N TYR A 189 -27.57 -17.69 21.01
CA TYR A 189 -28.38 -17.48 22.19
C TYR A 189 -29.10 -18.75 22.67
N SER A 190 -29.71 -19.49 21.76
CA SER A 190 -30.53 -20.66 22.09
C SER A 190 -29.72 -21.94 22.28
N ASN A 191 -28.54 -22.05 21.67
CA ASN A 191 -27.67 -23.21 21.75
C ASN A 191 -26.23 -22.81 22.10
N PRO A 192 -25.82 -22.92 23.39
CA PRO A 192 -24.48 -22.53 23.84
C PRO A 192 -23.32 -23.27 23.17
N ASN A 193 -23.57 -24.44 22.58
CA ASN A 193 -22.56 -25.23 21.87
C ASN A 193 -22.39 -24.80 20.40
N LEU A 194 -23.25 -23.92 19.90
CA LEU A 194 -23.20 -23.39 18.54
C LEU A 194 -22.56 -22.01 18.52
N ASN A 195 -21.48 -21.87 17.75
CA ASN A 195 -20.85 -20.58 17.49
C ASN A 195 -20.55 -20.41 16.00
N TYR A 196 -20.36 -19.17 15.61
CA TYR A 196 -20.04 -18.76 14.25
C TYR A 196 -18.77 -17.95 14.29
N THR A 197 -17.79 -18.34 13.48
CA THR A 197 -16.45 -17.72 13.51
C THR A 197 -16.10 -17.14 12.15
N LYS A 198 -15.57 -15.91 12.16
CA LYS A 198 -14.88 -15.29 11.03
C LYS A 198 -13.46 -14.94 11.48
N SER A 199 -12.47 -15.20 10.62
CA SER A 199 -11.06 -15.09 10.99
C SER A 199 -10.25 -14.59 9.80
N TYR A 200 -9.39 -13.61 10.05
CA TYR A 200 -8.41 -13.09 9.09
C TYR A 200 -7.02 -13.38 9.62
N LYS A 201 -6.15 -13.98 8.79
CA LYS A 201 -4.84 -14.49 9.20
C LYS A 201 -3.69 -13.81 8.46
N GLY A 202 -2.54 -13.78 9.13
CA GLY A 202 -1.28 -13.29 8.59
C GLY A 202 -1.05 -11.80 8.83
N GLU A 203 0.06 -11.31 8.29
CA GLU A 203 0.55 -9.94 8.46
C GLU A 203 -0.43 -8.90 7.89
N TRP A 204 -1.22 -9.30 6.90
CA TRP A 204 -2.24 -8.46 6.27
C TRP A 204 -3.66 -8.77 6.74
N ALA A 205 -3.84 -9.50 7.85
CA ALA A 205 -5.18 -9.81 8.37
C ALA A 205 -6.02 -8.56 8.64
N TRP A 206 -5.41 -7.47 9.13
CA TRP A 206 -6.08 -6.18 9.34
C TRP A 206 -6.59 -5.59 8.01
N TYR A 207 -5.83 -5.72 6.92
CA TYR A 207 -6.20 -5.20 5.60
C TYR A 207 -7.30 -6.06 4.98
N LYS A 208 -7.18 -7.40 5.05
CA LYS A 208 -8.24 -8.34 4.66
C LYS A 208 -9.56 -8.03 5.37
N PHE A 209 -9.47 -7.80 6.68
CA PHE A 209 -10.63 -7.43 7.50
C PHE A 209 -11.30 -6.14 7.02
N ILE A 210 -10.56 -5.04 6.85
CA ILE A 210 -11.18 -3.78 6.43
C ILE A 210 -11.72 -3.88 5.00
N LYS A 211 -10.99 -4.54 4.09
CA LYS A 211 -11.42 -4.73 2.70
C LYS A 211 -12.72 -5.53 2.59
N ASP A 212 -12.84 -6.61 3.34
CA ASP A 212 -14.00 -7.52 3.28
C ASP A 212 -15.28 -6.93 3.91
N ASN A 213 -15.15 -5.93 4.79
CA ASN A 213 -16.29 -5.34 5.51
C ASN A 213 -16.52 -3.87 5.16
N LYS A 214 -15.82 -3.32 4.15
CA LYS A 214 -15.89 -1.90 3.78
C LYS A 214 -17.31 -1.50 3.40
N SER A 215 -17.81 -0.45 4.05
CA SER A 215 -19.13 0.14 3.83
C SER A 215 -19.03 1.66 4.09
N ASN A 216 -20.03 2.42 3.68
CA ASN A 216 -19.98 3.89 3.65
C ASN A 216 -19.81 4.54 5.04
N SER A 217 -20.20 3.85 6.13
CA SER A 217 -20.12 4.39 7.50
C SER A 217 -20.17 3.31 8.58
N ILE A 218 -21.05 2.32 8.43
CA ILE A 218 -21.19 1.18 9.34
C ILE A 218 -20.66 -0.07 8.65
N TYR A 219 -19.72 -0.73 9.29
CA TYR A 219 -19.13 -1.98 8.83
C TYR A 219 -19.89 -3.15 9.44
N SER A 220 -20.06 -4.22 8.68
CA SER A 220 -20.83 -5.40 9.12
C SER A 220 -20.07 -6.67 8.81
N ILE A 221 -19.88 -7.50 9.82
CA ILE A 221 -19.48 -8.90 9.63
C ILE A 221 -20.74 -9.74 9.46
N ILE A 222 -20.87 -10.38 8.30
CA ILE A 222 -21.93 -11.36 8.03
C ILE A 222 -21.40 -12.77 8.26
N PHE A 223 -22.12 -13.56 9.05
CA PHE A 223 -21.79 -14.95 9.35
C PHE A 223 -22.59 -15.91 8.46
N ASN A 224 -21.93 -16.97 7.96
CA ASN A 224 -22.52 -18.00 7.10
C ASN A 224 -23.29 -17.46 5.87
N ASN A 225 -22.89 -16.30 5.34
CA ASN A 225 -23.58 -15.61 4.25
C ASN A 225 -25.07 -15.33 4.54
N ASN A 226 -25.47 -15.30 5.80
CA ASN A 226 -26.83 -15.00 6.24
C ASN A 226 -26.87 -13.58 6.79
N LYS A 227 -27.55 -12.67 6.09
CA LYS A 227 -27.66 -11.24 6.47
C LYS A 227 -28.32 -11.01 7.83
N ASN A 228 -29.06 -11.98 8.36
CA ASN A 228 -29.65 -11.90 9.70
C ASN A 228 -28.65 -12.29 10.80
N LEU A 229 -27.54 -12.92 10.46
CA LEU A 229 -26.47 -13.29 11.39
C LEU A 229 -25.32 -12.30 11.19
N TYR A 230 -25.36 -11.19 11.92
CA TYR A 230 -24.43 -10.09 11.73
C TYR A 230 -23.83 -9.57 13.05
N PHE A 231 -22.70 -8.87 12.90
CA PHE A 231 -22.12 -7.99 13.91
C PHE A 231 -21.72 -6.68 13.24
N ASP A 232 -22.30 -5.58 13.70
CA ASP A 232 -22.05 -4.23 13.19
C ASP A 232 -21.08 -3.48 14.10
N PHE A 233 -20.21 -2.70 13.47
CA PHE A 233 -19.22 -1.90 14.12
C PHE A 233 -18.90 -0.64 13.32
N GLU A 234 -18.29 0.33 13.99
CA GLU A 234 -17.71 1.49 13.35
C GLU A 234 -16.21 1.61 13.65
N ILE A 235 -15.53 2.44 12.87
CA ILE A 235 -14.14 2.82 13.11
C ILE A 235 -14.10 4.22 13.70
N ILE A 236 -13.85 4.32 15.01
CA ILE A 236 -13.87 5.60 15.74
C ILE A 236 -12.53 6.35 15.71
N ASN A 237 -11.43 5.67 15.36
CA ASN A 237 -10.10 6.26 15.20
C ASN A 237 -9.41 5.59 14.01
N GLY A 238 -8.68 6.36 13.19
CA GLY A 238 -7.94 5.82 12.04
C GLY A 238 -8.77 5.59 10.77
N ALA A 239 -10.05 5.98 10.76
CA ALA A 239 -10.95 5.76 9.62
C ALA A 239 -10.50 6.51 8.35
N SER A 240 -10.02 7.75 8.51
CA SER A 240 -9.56 8.56 7.38
C SER A 240 -8.33 7.97 6.70
N GLU A 241 -7.41 7.44 7.50
CA GLU A 241 -6.19 6.78 7.06
C GLU A 241 -6.53 5.47 6.35
N LEU A 242 -7.44 4.67 6.90
CA LEU A 242 -7.92 3.44 6.28
C LEU A 242 -8.61 3.67 4.94
N ASN A 243 -9.45 4.71 4.82
CA ASN A 243 -10.13 5.04 3.57
C ASN A 243 -9.17 5.45 2.44
N ASN A 244 -7.96 5.89 2.77
CA ASN A 244 -6.93 6.17 1.78
C ASN A 244 -6.11 4.92 1.41
N ILE A 245 -6.17 3.85 2.22
CA ILE A 245 -5.44 2.59 2.02
C ILE A 245 -6.29 1.56 1.28
N VAL A 246 -7.60 1.51 1.57
CA VAL A 246 -8.57 0.54 1.04
C VAL A 246 -9.53 1.19 0.06
#